data_AF-A0A3B9V438-F1
#
_entry.id   AF-A0A3B9V438-F1
#
_cell.length_a   1.000
_cell.length_b   1.000
_cell.length_c   1.000
_cell.angle_alpha   90.00
_cell.angle_beta   90.00
_cell.angle_gamma   90.00
#
_symmetry.space_group_name_H-M   'P 1'
#
loop_
_entity.id
_entity.type
_entity.pdbx_description
1 polymer ?
#
loop_
_entity_poly.entity_id
_entity_poly.type
_entity_poly.pdbx_seq_one_letter_code
_entity_poly.pdbx_strand_id
1 'polypeptide(L)'
;MEVPEAPEPGEVEPSGDGEEAFNTIEFTLDDPLSDEGGDALAESSDSTGADDGDIEGKLDLARAYVEIGDQAAAIELLDEIDQQGTSAQKEVADALRKELTG
;
A
#
# COMPACT_ATOMS: atom_id res chain seq x y z
N MET A 1 -30.04 -62.46 19.26
CA MET A 1 -29.45 -61.30 19.98
C MET A 1 -28.29 -60.85 19.13
N GLU A 2 -28.30 -59.56 18.84
CA GLU A 2 -27.68 -58.93 17.67
C GLU A 2 -26.16 -58.90 17.83
N VAL A 3 -25.45 -59.46 16.86
CA VAL A 3 -24.03 -59.18 16.69
C VAL A 3 -23.92 -58.32 15.43
N PRO A 4 -23.52 -57.04 15.53
CA PRO A 4 -23.30 -56.22 14.35
C PRO A 4 -22.12 -56.82 13.58
N GLU A 5 -22.38 -57.17 12.32
CA GLU A 5 -21.38 -57.57 11.35
C GLU A 5 -20.38 -56.41 11.20
N ALA A 6 -19.15 -56.67 11.64
CA ALA A 6 -18.02 -55.78 11.51
C ALA A 6 -17.72 -55.51 10.03
N PRO A 7 -17.17 -54.33 9.70
CA PRO A 7 -16.88 -53.96 8.31
C PRO A 7 -15.87 -54.93 7.69
N GLU A 8 -16.23 -55.55 6.56
CA GLU A 8 -15.27 -56.27 5.74
C GLU A 8 -14.27 -55.27 5.12
N PRO A 9 -12.95 -55.45 5.33
CA PRO A 9 -11.92 -54.58 4.79
C PRO A 9 -11.55 -55.03 3.37
N GLY A 10 -11.86 -54.20 2.38
CA GLY A 10 -11.59 -54.49 0.98
C GLY A 10 -11.08 -53.27 0.22
N GLU A 11 -9.75 -53.12 0.25
CA GLU A 11 -8.92 -52.54 -0.81
C GLU A 11 -9.03 -51.02 -1.02
N VAL A 12 -8.39 -50.30 -0.10
CA VAL A 12 -7.81 -48.98 -0.37
C VAL A 12 -6.62 -49.13 -1.32
N GLU A 13 -6.81 -48.79 -2.58
CA GLU A 13 -5.70 -48.50 -3.51
C GLU A 13 -6.04 -47.19 -4.24
N PRO A 14 -5.49 -46.07 -3.77
CA PRO A 14 -4.65 -45.34 -4.70
C PRO A 14 -3.21 -45.50 -4.26
N SER A 15 -2.54 -46.45 -4.94
CA SER A 15 -1.12 -46.37 -5.19
C SER A 15 -0.74 -44.91 -5.53
N GLY A 16 0.04 -44.31 -4.65
CA GLY A 16 0.45 -42.91 -4.71
C GLY A 16 1.41 -42.60 -3.57
N ASP A 17 2.38 -43.49 -3.40
CA ASP A 17 3.66 -43.19 -2.76
C ASP A 17 4.29 -41.99 -3.49
N GLY A 18 4.66 -40.96 -2.74
CA GLY A 18 5.27 -39.77 -3.35
C GLY A 18 5.13 -38.53 -2.50
N GLU A 19 5.86 -38.54 -1.38
CA GLU A 19 6.62 -37.43 -0.82
C GLU A 19 6.13 -35.97 -1.01
N GLU A 20 6.00 -35.31 0.14
CA GLU A 20 5.98 -33.86 0.35
C GLU A 20 6.95 -33.12 -0.58
N ALA A 21 6.49 -32.77 -1.78
CA ALA A 21 7.19 -31.90 -2.70
C ALA A 21 6.72 -30.47 -2.45
N PHE A 22 7.53 -29.75 -1.69
CA PHE A 22 7.60 -28.30 -1.61
C PHE A 22 7.27 -27.72 -2.98
N ASN A 23 6.07 -27.14 -3.12
CA ASN A 23 5.55 -26.64 -4.39
C ASN A 23 6.43 -25.48 -4.86
N THR A 24 7.39 -25.85 -5.70
CA THR A 24 8.13 -24.97 -6.61
C THR A 24 7.11 -24.21 -7.43
N ILE A 25 7.09 -22.90 -7.23
CA ILE A 25 6.26 -21.96 -7.99
C ILE A 25 6.68 -22.06 -9.46
N GLU A 26 5.88 -22.77 -10.25
CA GLU A 26 6.01 -22.82 -11.71
C GLU A 26 5.31 -21.59 -12.30
N PHE A 27 6.08 -20.68 -12.88
CA PHE A 27 5.56 -19.54 -13.62
C PHE A 27 5.04 -19.99 -15.00
N THR A 28 3.77 -20.41 -15.05
CA THR A 28 3.03 -20.60 -16.31
C THR A 28 2.49 -19.26 -16.82
N LEU A 29 3.11 -18.72 -17.86
CA LEU A 29 2.76 -17.49 -18.56
C LEU A 29 1.52 -17.64 -19.49
N ASP A 30 0.46 -18.34 -19.07
CA ASP A 30 -0.75 -18.52 -19.90
C ASP A 30 -2.03 -18.64 -19.07
N ASP A 31 -2.20 -17.78 -18.05
CA ASP A 31 -3.49 -17.56 -17.39
C ASP A 31 -3.79 -16.05 -17.34
N PRO A 32 -4.86 -15.57 -18.03
CA PRO A 32 -5.27 -14.19 -17.94
C PRO A 32 -5.91 -13.95 -16.56
N LEU A 33 -5.08 -13.50 -15.62
CA LEU A 33 -5.41 -13.00 -14.28
C LEU A 33 -6.83 -12.42 -14.19
N SER A 34 -7.75 -13.26 -13.77
CA SER A 34 -9.09 -12.89 -13.31
C SER A 34 -9.31 -13.54 -11.96
N ASP A 35 -8.50 -13.14 -10.98
CA ASP A 35 -8.84 -13.30 -9.56
C ASP A 35 -8.74 -11.93 -8.88
N GLU A 36 -9.93 -11.38 -8.71
CA GLU A 36 -10.24 -10.15 -8.02
C GLU A 36 -10.24 -10.45 -6.52
N GLY A 37 -9.20 -9.99 -5.82
CA GLY A 37 -9.02 -10.31 -4.40
C GLY A 37 -8.11 -9.38 -3.60
N GLY A 38 -7.82 -8.18 -4.11
CA GLY A 38 -7.53 -7.01 -3.27
C GLY A 38 -6.29 -7.09 -2.38
N ASP A 39 -5.14 -7.45 -2.94
CA ASP A 39 -3.87 -6.90 -2.44
C ASP A 39 -3.86 -5.41 -2.82
N ALA A 40 -4.56 -4.60 -2.03
CA ALA A 40 -4.29 -3.18 -1.99
C ALA A 40 -2.95 -3.02 -1.26
N LEU A 41 -1.89 -3.33 -2.00
CA LEU A 41 -0.68 -2.51 -2.04
C LEU A 41 -1.08 -1.13 -1.55
N ALA A 42 -0.45 -0.66 -0.47
CA ALA A 42 -0.47 0.75 -0.15
C ALA A 42 -0.13 1.45 -1.47
N GLU A 43 -1.17 1.95 -2.14
CA GLU A 43 -1.05 2.72 -3.34
C GLU A 43 -0.23 3.88 -2.85
N SER A 44 1.03 3.86 -3.22
CA SER A 44 1.85 5.03 -3.27
C SER A 44 0.95 6.09 -3.87
N SER A 45 0.45 7.01 -3.03
CA SER A 45 0.05 8.34 -3.46
C SER A 45 1.32 9.06 -3.91
N ASP A 46 1.99 8.46 -4.90
CA ASP A 46 2.77 9.10 -5.94
C ASP A 46 1.74 9.54 -6.99
N SER A 47 0.72 10.27 -6.54
CA SER A 47 -0.13 11.01 -7.45
C SER A 47 0.65 12.26 -7.80
N THR A 48 1.47 12.11 -8.83
CA THR A 48 2.01 13.22 -9.62
C THR A 48 0.84 13.93 -10.31
N GLY A 49 0.08 14.70 -9.55
CA GLY A 49 -1.09 15.42 -10.03
C GLY A 49 -1.45 16.48 -9.01
N ALA A 50 -1.27 17.74 -9.38
CA ALA A 50 -1.73 18.89 -8.60
C ALA A 50 -3.26 18.90 -8.56
N ASP A 51 -3.85 18.06 -7.72
CA ASP A 51 -5.21 18.26 -7.25
C ASP A 51 -5.14 19.16 -6.01
N ASP A 52 -6.05 20.12 -5.88
CA ASP A 52 -6.06 21.06 -4.75
C ASP A 52 -6.08 20.32 -3.38
N GLY A 53 -6.62 19.10 -3.34
CA GLY A 53 -6.60 18.21 -2.18
C GLY A 53 -5.19 17.70 -1.80
N ASP A 54 -4.31 17.50 -2.78
CA ASP A 54 -2.91 17.12 -2.53
C ASP A 54 -2.10 18.27 -1.92
N ILE A 55 -2.42 19.51 -2.28
CA ILE A 55 -1.75 20.70 -1.73
C ILE A 55 -2.09 20.91 -0.25
N GLU A 56 -3.35 20.68 0.14
CA GLU A 56 -3.74 20.72 1.57
C GLU A 56 -3.02 19.63 2.38
N GLY A 57 -2.90 18.41 1.83
CA GLY A 57 -2.11 17.34 2.45
C GLY A 57 -0.63 17.70 2.59
N LYS A 58 -0.04 18.35 1.59
CA LYS A 58 1.35 18.84 1.64
C LYS A 58 1.54 19.93 2.68
N LEU A 59 0.57 20.81 2.89
CA LEU A 59 0.61 21.83 3.95
C LEU A 59 0.59 21.20 5.35
N ASP A 60 -0.25 20.19 5.56
CA ASP A 60 -0.29 19.45 6.82
C ASP A 60 1.03 18.70 7.08
N LEU A 61 1.58 18.06 6.04
CA LEU A 61 2.87 17.39 6.10
C LEU A 61 4.02 18.36 6.39
N ALA A 62 4.02 19.53 5.75
CA ALA A 62 5.03 20.56 6.02
C ALA A 62 4.99 20.98 7.48
N ARG A 63 3.80 21.17 8.07
CA ARG A 63 3.65 21.47 9.50
C ARG A 63 4.18 20.34 10.39
N ALA A 64 3.92 19.08 10.04
CA ALA A 64 4.46 17.95 10.78
C ALA A 64 6.00 17.94 10.76
N TYR A 65 6.62 18.26 9.62
CA TYR A 65 8.08 18.39 9.55
C TYR A 65 8.62 19.51 10.44
N VAL A 66 7.95 20.67 10.48
CA VAL A 66 8.29 21.75 11.41
C VAL A 66 8.22 21.28 12.87
N GLU A 67 7.17 20.54 13.22
CA GLU A 67 6.97 20.01 14.58
C GLU A 67 8.08 19.05 15.02
N ILE A 68 8.62 18.25 14.08
CA ILE A 68 9.74 17.33 14.32
C ILE A 68 11.10 18.06 14.27
N GLY A 69 11.13 19.32 13.80
CA GLY A 69 12.32 20.15 13.67
C GLY A 69 13.05 20.00 12.33
N ASP A 70 12.45 19.32 11.35
CA ASP A 70 12.98 19.18 9.99
C ASP A 70 12.50 20.34 9.11
N GLN A 71 13.11 21.50 9.32
CA GLN A 71 12.75 22.71 8.58
C GLN A 71 13.12 22.62 7.10
N ALA A 72 14.14 21.82 6.75
CA ALA A 72 14.57 21.64 5.37
C ALA A 72 13.48 20.95 4.55
N ALA A 73 12.97 19.82 5.03
CA ALA A 73 11.87 19.10 4.38
C ALA A 73 10.59 19.95 4.31
N ALA A 74 10.28 20.70 5.38
CA ALA A 74 9.15 21.61 5.38
C ALA A 74 9.29 22.69 4.29
N ILE A 75 10.46 23.30 4.14
CA ILE A 75 10.70 24.33 3.11
C ILE A 75 10.56 23.78 1.70
N GLU A 76 11.03 22.55 1.43
CA GLU A 76 10.88 21.92 0.11
C GLU A 76 9.40 21.73 -0.26
N LEU A 77 8.58 21.25 0.67
CA LEU A 77 7.13 21.15 0.48
C LEU A 77 6.47 22.52 0.24
N LEU A 78 6.86 23.52 1.02
CA LEU A 78 6.32 24.87 0.89
C LEU A 78 6.66 25.52 -0.45
N ASP A 79 7.85 25.27 -0.99
CA ASP A 79 8.24 25.74 -2.32
C ASP A 79 7.40 25.09 -3.42
N GLU A 80 7.10 23.80 -3.27
CA GLU A 80 6.22 23.09 -4.20
C GLU A 80 4.77 23.61 -4.16
N ILE A 81 4.27 23.94 -2.96
CA ILE A 81 2.96 24.58 -2.77
C ILE A 81 2.95 26.00 -3.36
N ASP A 82 4.04 26.76 -3.24
CA ASP A 82 4.15 28.08 -3.85
C ASP A 82 4.10 28.00 -5.39
N GLN A 83 4.66 26.95 -5.98
CA GLN A 83 4.63 26.75 -7.43
C GLN A 83 3.25 26.27 -7.92
N GLN A 84 2.63 25.31 -7.23
CA GLN A 84 1.46 24.57 -7.73
C GLN A 84 0.13 24.94 -7.06
N GLY A 85 0.16 25.54 -5.87
CA GLY A 85 -1.03 25.85 -5.10
C GLY A 85 -1.81 27.08 -5.59
N THR A 86 -3.00 27.25 -5.04
CA THR A 86 -3.86 28.43 -5.24
C THR A 86 -3.40 29.61 -4.39
N SER A 87 -3.86 30.82 -4.71
CA SER A 87 -3.49 32.04 -3.97
C SER A 87 -3.65 31.93 -2.45
N ALA A 88 -4.68 31.22 -1.97
CA ALA A 88 -4.90 31.00 -0.54
C ALA A 88 -3.86 30.04 0.06
N GLN A 89 -3.54 28.95 -0.64
CA GLN A 89 -2.55 27.97 -0.19
C GLN A 89 -1.13 28.56 -0.19
N LYS A 90 -0.80 29.38 -1.20
CA LYS A 90 0.49 30.11 -1.25
C LYS A 90 0.65 31.07 -0.09
N GLU A 91 -0.42 31.79 0.29
CA GLU A 91 -0.39 32.69 1.45
C GLU A 91 -0.09 31.94 2.75
N VAL A 92 -0.73 30.78 2.95
CA VAL A 92 -0.44 29.91 4.10
C VAL A 92 0.99 29.37 4.05
N ALA A 93 1.47 29.00 2.87
CA ALA A 93 2.81 28.48 2.68
C ALA A 93 3.89 29.54 2.96
N ASP A 94 3.71 30.77 2.48
CA ASP A 94 4.59 31.91 2.74
C ASP A 94 4.63 32.26 4.23
N ALA A 95 3.47 32.26 4.89
CA ALA A 95 3.38 32.49 6.33
C ALA A 95 4.17 31.44 7.12
N LEU A 96 4.04 30.16 6.77
CA LEU A 96 4.79 29.08 7.42
C LEU A 96 6.29 29.22 7.13
N ARG A 97 6.68 29.48 5.87
CA ARG A 97 8.08 29.66 5.48
C ARG A 97 8.76 30.77 6.27
N LYS A 98 8.05 31.89 6.48
CA LYS A 98 8.54 33.03 7.24
C LYS A 98 8.77 32.72 8.71
N GLU A 99 7.97 31.81 9.29
CA GLU A 99 8.18 31.31 10.66
C GLU A 99 9.45 30.46 10.78
N LEU A 100 9.81 29.72 9.71
CA LEU A 100 11.00 28.87 9.69
C LEU A 100 12.30 29.63 9.42
N THR A 101 12.24 30.68 8.61
CA THR A 101 13.42 31.49 8.23
C THR A 101 13.61 32.75 9.08
N GLY A 102 12.66 33.04 9.96
CA GLY A 102 12.53 34.29 10.72
C GLY A 102 13.35 34.35 12.01
#